data_AF-A0A7S1UN89-F1
#
_entry.id   AF-A0A7S1UN89-F1
#
_cell.length_a   1.000
_cell.length_b   1.000
_cell.length_c   1.000
_cell.angle_alpha   90.00
_cell.angle_beta   90.00
_cell.angle_gamma   90.00
#
_symmetry.space_group_name_H-M   'P 1'
#
loop_
_entity.id
_entity.type
_entity.pdbx_description
1 polymer ?
#
loop_
_entity_poly.entity_id
_entity_poly.type
_entity_poly.pdbx_seq_one_letter_code
_entity_poly.pdbx_strand_id
1 'polypeptide(L)'
;GLKMCLTCFWFQKMWTNMYLGKLNEARDAGEKCWKSGGFKGALPYTPHYFLVSALTALDMWKSNSGSRSWYWRKFHRFHNSLIQWRKKENINTLHLVALLDAELLSVKKRAKPAEVKRAYDVAISHARRSGFAHDAALASERCGKFHVERNDSYWAQEYINHARTLYVEWNATAKVRQLDLEYNPTTPSGRSALSTGSRRSSGYLKGRSRSNSTLQIEEVRNAPILCMAPSQGDLVGRGVAARPACG
;
A
#
# COMPACT_ATOMS: atom_id res chain seq x y z
N GLY A 1 -19.44 8.96 19.45
CA GLY A 1 -18.23 9.80 19.46
C GLY A 1 -16.98 8.98 19.69
N LEU A 2 -16.62 8.71 20.95
CA LEU A 2 -15.29 8.19 21.35
C LEU A 2 -14.85 6.88 20.68
N LYS A 3 -15.75 5.89 20.55
CA LYS A 3 -15.45 4.60 19.90
C LYS A 3 -15.03 4.75 18.44
N MET A 4 -15.64 5.69 17.70
CA MET A 4 -15.31 5.93 16.30
C MET A 4 -13.92 6.55 16.15
N CYS A 5 -13.61 7.57 16.96
CA CYS A 5 -12.28 8.19 16.96
C CYS A 5 -11.18 7.17 17.29
N LEU A 6 -11.44 6.29 18.26
CA LEU A 6 -10.51 5.23 18.63
C LEU A 6 -10.31 4.21 17.48
N THR A 7 -11.38 3.82 16.79
CA THR A 7 -11.30 2.97 15.59
C THR A 7 -10.47 3.63 14.48
N CYS A 8 -10.72 4.90 14.15
CA CYS A 8 -9.94 5.62 13.14
C CYS A 8 -8.46 5.74 13.52
N PHE A 9 -8.17 6.01 14.79
CA PHE A 9 -6.80 6.05 15.31
C PHE A 9 -6.08 4.71 15.14
N TRP A 10 -6.70 3.61 15.56
CA TRP A 10 -6.10 2.27 15.42
C TRP A 10 -5.99 1.84 13.97
N PHE A 11 -6.94 2.20 13.12
CA PHE A 11 -6.87 1.98 11.68
C PHE A 11 -5.67 2.70 11.05
N GLN A 12 -5.47 3.98 11.37
CA GLN A 12 -4.32 4.74 10.89
C GLN A 12 -2.99 4.14 11.38
N LYS A 13 -2.93 3.70 12.64
CA LYS A 13 -1.77 2.97 13.18
C LYS A 13 -1.52 1.65 12.46
N MET A 14 -2.57 0.90 12.18
CA MET A 14 -2.46 -0.38 11.46
C MET A 14 -1.89 -0.15 10.06
N TRP A 15 -2.46 0.81 9.32
CA TRP A 15 -2.05 1.16 7.98
C TRP A 15 -0.58 1.60 7.93
N THR A 16 -0.21 2.58 8.75
CA THR A 16 1.16 3.12 8.81
C THR A 16 2.18 2.04 9.19
N ASN A 17 1.90 1.22 10.20
CA ASN A 17 2.80 0.12 10.58
C ASN A 17 2.97 -0.92 9.47
N MET A 18 1.91 -1.24 8.72
CA MET A 18 2.00 -2.14 7.57
C MET A 18 2.93 -1.58 6.48
N TYR A 19 2.80 -0.30 6.15
CA TYR A 19 3.67 0.37 5.18
C TYR A 19 5.14 0.38 5.62
N LEU A 20 5.38 0.53 6.92
CA LEU A 20 6.72 0.50 7.51
C LEU A 20 7.27 -0.92 7.71
N GLY A 21 6.52 -1.98 7.36
CA GLY A 21 6.92 -3.37 7.55
C GLY A 21 6.89 -3.86 9.01
N LYS A 22 6.30 -3.10 9.92
CA LYS A 22 6.15 -3.43 11.35
C LYS A 22 4.93 -4.34 11.56
N LEU A 23 5.09 -5.61 11.19
CA LEU A 23 3.96 -6.56 11.05
C LEU A 23 3.24 -6.85 12.38
N ASN A 24 3.98 -6.98 13.49
CA ASN A 24 3.38 -7.27 14.80
C ASN A 24 2.55 -6.09 15.30
N GLU A 25 3.08 -4.88 15.18
CA GLU A 25 2.41 -3.65 15.57
C GLU A 25 1.20 -3.36 14.66
N ALA A 26 1.29 -3.69 13.37
CA ALA A 26 0.17 -3.62 12.44
C ALA A 26 -0.95 -4.58 12.86
N ARG A 27 -0.62 -5.84 13.14
CA ARG A 27 -1.58 -6.85 13.62
C ARG A 27 -2.28 -6.39 14.89
N ASP A 28 -1.51 -5.95 15.90
CA ASP A 28 -2.05 -5.55 17.20
C ASP A 28 -2.93 -4.31 17.08
N ALA A 29 -2.55 -3.35 16.23
CA ALA A 29 -3.39 -2.20 15.92
C ALA A 29 -4.70 -2.62 15.23
N GLY A 30 -4.66 -3.58 14.30
CA GLY A 30 -5.86 -4.14 13.66
C GLY A 30 -6.82 -4.80 14.65
N GLU A 31 -6.30 -5.56 15.62
CA GLU A 31 -7.13 -6.15 16.68
C GLU A 31 -7.76 -5.09 17.59
N LYS A 32 -7.01 -4.05 17.95
CA LYS A 32 -7.53 -2.93 18.73
C LYS A 32 -8.59 -2.14 17.95
N CYS A 33 -8.38 -1.94 16.65
CA CYS A 33 -9.37 -1.35 15.74
C CYS A 33 -10.68 -2.15 15.71
N TRP A 34 -10.60 -3.48 15.68
CA TRP A 34 -11.79 -4.33 15.74
C TRP A 34 -12.49 -4.25 17.10
N LYS A 35 -11.72 -4.30 18.20
CA LYS A 35 -12.24 -4.26 19.58
C LYS A 35 -12.87 -2.91 19.95
N SER A 36 -12.37 -1.78 19.41
CA SER A 36 -12.93 -0.45 19.66
C SER A 36 -14.33 -0.24 19.04
N GLY A 37 -14.83 -1.24 18.32
CA GLY A 37 -16.13 -1.21 17.67
C GLY A 37 -16.02 -1.55 16.19
N GLY A 38 -14.82 -1.54 15.62
CA GLY A 38 -14.59 -1.72 14.20
C GLY A 38 -15.30 -0.66 13.36
N PHE A 39 -15.21 -0.81 12.04
CA PHE A 39 -16.09 -0.08 11.14
C PHE A 39 -17.43 -0.82 11.06
N LYS A 40 -18.24 -0.72 12.13
CA LYS A 40 -19.64 -1.14 12.09
C LYS A 40 -20.40 -0.18 11.18
N GLY A 41 -20.86 -0.68 10.03
CA GLY A 41 -21.55 0.10 9.00
C GLY A 41 -20.78 0.22 7.68
N ALA A 42 -21.44 0.76 6.66
CA ALA A 42 -20.89 0.95 5.32
C ALA A 42 -19.94 2.16 5.24
N LEU A 43 -18.98 2.26 6.16
CA LEU A 43 -18.05 3.39 6.18
C LEU A 43 -17.03 3.28 5.03
N PRO A 44 -16.59 4.40 4.45
CA PRO A 44 -15.67 4.41 3.30
C PRO A 44 -14.36 3.64 3.53
N TYR A 45 -13.89 3.56 4.77
CA TYR A 45 -12.60 2.94 5.13
C TYR A 45 -12.67 1.44 5.45
N THR A 46 -13.87 0.86 5.55
CA THR A 46 -14.03 -0.58 5.86
C THR A 46 -13.34 -1.49 4.83
N PRO A 47 -13.39 -1.23 3.51
CA PRO A 47 -12.64 -2.00 2.53
C PRO A 47 -11.13 -1.96 2.76
N HIS A 48 -10.55 -0.78 3.04
CA HIS A 48 -9.12 -0.64 3.34
C HIS A 48 -8.73 -1.36 4.63
N TYR A 49 -9.61 -1.44 5.64
CA TYR A 49 -9.34 -2.28 6.81
C TYR A 49 -9.15 -3.75 6.44
N PHE A 50 -10.02 -4.29 5.59
CA PHE A 50 -9.87 -5.67 5.11
C PHE A 50 -8.64 -5.85 4.25
N LEU A 51 -8.31 -4.88 3.39
CA LEU A 51 -7.08 -4.90 2.58
C LEU A 51 -5.86 -5.02 3.49
N VAL A 52 -5.65 -4.05 4.38
CA VAL A 52 -4.46 -4.00 5.23
C VAL A 52 -4.39 -5.22 6.15
N SER A 53 -5.53 -5.68 6.66
CA SER A 53 -5.58 -6.91 7.48
C SER A 53 -5.23 -8.17 6.68
N ALA A 54 -5.65 -8.27 5.42
CA ALA A 54 -5.28 -9.36 4.52
C ALA A 54 -3.78 -9.31 4.22
N LEU A 55 -3.25 -8.16 3.78
CA LEU A 55 -1.83 -7.99 3.47
C LEU A 55 -0.94 -8.31 4.67
N THR A 56 -1.29 -7.80 5.85
CA THR A 56 -0.56 -8.10 7.10
C THR A 56 -0.59 -9.60 7.41
N ALA A 57 -1.73 -10.27 7.24
CA ALA A 57 -1.82 -11.71 7.45
C ALA A 57 -0.97 -12.51 6.43
N LEU A 58 -0.92 -12.06 5.17
CA LEU A 58 -0.09 -12.67 4.14
C LEU A 58 1.40 -12.51 4.46
N ASP A 59 1.81 -11.32 4.90
CA ASP A 59 3.21 -11.04 5.24
C ASP A 59 3.66 -11.82 6.48
N MET A 60 2.79 -11.95 7.49
CA MET A 60 3.02 -12.83 8.65
C MET A 60 3.13 -14.31 8.25
N TRP A 61 2.36 -14.74 7.24
CA TRP A 61 2.49 -16.07 6.67
C TRP A 61 3.81 -16.27 5.91
N LYS A 62 4.26 -15.26 5.15
CA LYS A 62 5.55 -15.25 4.44
C LYS A 62 6.74 -15.26 5.43
N SER A 63 6.66 -14.48 6.50
CA SER A 63 7.71 -14.39 7.54
C SER A 63 7.78 -15.59 8.49
N ASN A 64 6.93 -16.60 8.30
CA ASN A 64 6.85 -17.80 9.14
C ASN A 64 6.63 -17.49 10.65
N SER A 65 6.03 -16.34 10.96
CA SER A 65 5.84 -15.87 12.33
C SER A 65 4.55 -16.45 12.92
N GLY A 66 4.67 -17.52 13.71
CA GLY A 66 3.53 -18.19 14.36
C GLY A 66 2.82 -19.23 13.48
N SER A 67 1.53 -19.47 13.73
CA SER A 67 0.76 -20.52 13.02
C SER A 67 0.45 -20.13 11.57
N ARG A 68 1.23 -20.64 10.61
CA ARG A 68 1.01 -20.40 9.17
C ARG A 68 -0.42 -20.69 8.72
N SER A 69 -0.97 -21.84 9.11
CA SER A 69 -2.34 -22.23 8.72
C SER A 69 -3.38 -21.21 9.19
N TRP A 70 -3.18 -20.61 10.37
CA TRP A 70 -4.07 -19.59 10.89
C TRP A 70 -4.01 -18.29 10.08
N TYR A 71 -2.80 -17.79 9.77
CA TYR A 71 -2.65 -16.58 8.94
C TYR A 71 -3.17 -16.77 7.52
N TRP A 72 -2.99 -17.95 6.95
CA TRP A 72 -3.55 -18.29 5.64
C TRP A 72 -5.09 -18.23 5.63
N ARG A 73 -5.74 -18.84 6.62
CA ARG A 73 -7.21 -18.77 6.79
C ARG A 73 -7.66 -17.32 7.03
N LYS A 74 -6.90 -16.55 7.81
CA LYS A 74 -7.19 -15.15 8.10
C LYS A 74 -7.12 -14.29 6.83
N PHE A 75 -6.11 -14.48 5.98
CA PHE A 75 -6.01 -13.84 4.67
C PHE A 75 -7.26 -14.11 3.83
N HIS A 76 -7.62 -15.38 3.63
CA HIS A 76 -8.79 -15.75 2.83
C HIS A 76 -10.11 -15.19 3.38
N ARG A 77 -10.26 -15.12 4.71
CA ARG A 77 -11.44 -14.50 5.33
C ARG A 77 -11.57 -13.02 4.96
N PHE A 78 -10.49 -12.25 5.03
CA PHE A 78 -10.51 -10.83 4.68
C PHE A 78 -10.63 -10.60 3.17
N HIS A 79 -9.98 -11.44 2.37
CA HIS A 79 -10.13 -11.43 0.91
C HIS A 79 -11.61 -11.66 0.51
N ASN A 80 -12.25 -12.69 1.07
CA ASN A 80 -13.68 -12.95 0.83
C ASN A 80 -14.58 -11.82 1.32
N SER A 81 -14.20 -11.15 2.42
CA SER A 81 -14.93 -9.97 2.90
C SER A 81 -14.87 -8.85 1.85
N LEU A 82 -13.70 -8.58 1.27
CA LEU A 82 -13.57 -7.59 0.18
C LEU A 82 -14.35 -7.97 -1.08
N ILE A 83 -14.36 -9.24 -1.47
CA ILE A 83 -15.17 -9.71 -2.60
C ILE A 83 -16.68 -9.48 -2.33
N GLN A 84 -17.16 -9.77 -1.13
CA GLN A 84 -18.55 -9.49 -0.75
C GLN A 84 -18.87 -8.00 -0.77
N TRP A 85 -17.92 -7.16 -0.36
CA TRP A 85 -18.06 -5.70 -0.45
C TRP A 85 -18.14 -5.21 -1.90
N ARG A 86 -17.32 -5.76 -2.79
CA ARG A 86 -17.39 -5.49 -4.23
C ARG A 86 -18.75 -5.85 -4.82
N LYS A 87 -19.32 -7.00 -4.43
CA LYS A 87 -20.64 -7.46 -4.93
C LYS A 87 -21.79 -6.51 -4.57
N LYS A 88 -21.62 -5.65 -3.57
CA LYS A 88 -22.57 -4.58 -3.23
C LYS A 88 -22.38 -3.32 -4.09
N GLU A 89 -21.81 -3.48 -5.28
CA GLU A 89 -21.55 -2.45 -6.31
C GLU A 89 -20.71 -1.26 -5.86
N ASN A 90 -19.85 -1.42 -4.86
CA ASN A 90 -18.90 -0.37 -4.52
C ASN A 90 -17.73 -0.36 -5.51
N ILE A 91 -17.83 0.50 -6.52
CA ILE A 91 -16.84 0.68 -7.60
C ILE A 91 -15.42 0.93 -7.04
N ASN A 92 -15.33 1.58 -5.88
CA ASN A 92 -14.05 1.94 -5.22
C ASN A 92 -13.36 0.75 -4.52
N THR A 93 -13.83 -0.48 -4.70
CA THR A 93 -13.21 -1.68 -4.09
C THR A 93 -12.55 -2.60 -5.10
N LEU A 94 -12.72 -2.33 -6.41
CA LEU A 94 -12.23 -3.18 -7.48
C LEU A 94 -10.70 -3.32 -7.45
N HIS A 95 -9.98 -2.21 -7.29
CA HIS A 95 -8.52 -2.21 -7.24
C HIS A 95 -7.97 -2.92 -5.99
N LEU A 96 -8.70 -2.87 -4.88
CA LEU A 96 -8.34 -3.56 -3.63
C LEU A 96 -8.41 -5.08 -3.80
N VAL A 97 -9.49 -5.59 -4.41
CA VAL A 97 -9.63 -7.01 -4.71
C VAL A 97 -8.55 -7.45 -5.71
N ALA A 98 -8.35 -6.67 -6.79
CA ALA A 98 -7.33 -6.97 -7.78
C ALA A 98 -5.90 -7.05 -7.18
N LEU A 99 -5.59 -6.18 -6.20
CA LEU A 99 -4.32 -6.23 -5.48
C LEU A 99 -4.17 -7.53 -4.65
N LEU A 100 -5.22 -7.95 -3.95
CA LEU A 100 -5.19 -9.20 -3.18
C LEU A 100 -5.08 -10.44 -4.09
N ASP A 101 -5.74 -10.42 -5.25
CA ASP A 101 -5.63 -11.47 -6.26
C ASP A 101 -4.22 -11.55 -6.84
N ALA A 102 -3.59 -10.40 -7.14
CA ALA A 102 -2.20 -10.33 -7.59
C ALA A 102 -1.23 -10.90 -6.55
N GLU A 103 -1.46 -10.60 -5.27
CA GLU A 103 -0.67 -11.15 -4.18
C GLU A 103 -0.85 -12.65 -3.98
N LEU A 104 -2.07 -13.15 -4.12
CA LEU A 104 -2.34 -14.58 -4.09
C LEU A 104 -1.66 -15.30 -5.25
N LEU A 105 -1.59 -14.68 -6.43
CA LEU A 105 -0.82 -15.20 -7.56
C LEU A 105 0.69 -15.17 -7.27
N SER A 106 1.19 -14.11 -6.65
CA SER A 106 2.62 -13.92 -6.35
C SER A 106 3.21 -15.04 -5.48
N VAL A 107 2.41 -15.57 -4.54
CA VAL A 107 2.82 -16.64 -3.61
C VAL A 107 2.72 -18.05 -4.21
N LYS A 108 2.05 -18.22 -5.36
CA LYS A 108 1.96 -19.53 -6.01
C LYS A 108 3.31 -19.89 -6.61
N LYS A 109 3.87 -21.02 -6.18
CA LYS A 109 5.18 -21.54 -6.64
C LYS A 109 5.30 -21.68 -8.16
N ARG A 110 4.18 -21.93 -8.87
CA ARG A 110 4.15 -22.14 -10.33
C ARG A 110 3.69 -20.92 -11.13
N ALA A 111 3.42 -19.78 -10.50
CA ALA A 111 2.97 -18.59 -11.22
C ALA A 111 4.09 -18.01 -12.07
N LYS A 112 3.80 -17.74 -13.35
CA LYS A 112 4.75 -17.13 -14.26
C LYS A 112 4.94 -15.65 -13.90
N PRO A 113 6.17 -15.11 -13.91
CA PRO A 113 6.40 -13.69 -13.59
C PRO A 113 5.53 -12.73 -14.41
N ALA A 114 5.34 -13.01 -15.71
CA ALA A 114 4.50 -12.21 -16.59
C ALA A 114 3.01 -12.20 -16.18
N GLU A 115 2.48 -13.31 -15.63
CA GLU A 115 1.09 -13.38 -15.16
C GLU A 115 0.91 -12.56 -13.88
N VAL A 116 1.86 -12.66 -12.95
CA VAL A 116 1.84 -11.89 -11.71
C VAL A 116 1.96 -10.39 -12.00
N LYS A 117 2.89 -10.01 -12.88
CA LYS A 117 3.05 -8.65 -13.37
C LYS A 117 1.73 -8.09 -13.92
N ARG A 118 1.08 -8.81 -14.84
CA ARG A 118 -0.21 -8.40 -15.41
C ARG A 118 -1.29 -8.22 -14.35
N ALA A 119 -1.33 -9.08 -13.34
CA ALA A 119 -2.28 -8.95 -12.24
C ALA A 119 -2.05 -7.66 -11.42
N TYR A 120 -0.79 -7.31 -11.14
CA TYR A 120 -0.46 -6.03 -10.51
C TYR A 120 -0.79 -4.84 -11.42
N ASP A 121 -0.48 -4.91 -12.71
CA ASP A 121 -0.81 -3.84 -13.67
C ASP A 121 -2.31 -3.54 -13.71
N VAL A 122 -3.15 -4.58 -13.64
CA VAL A 122 -4.61 -4.43 -13.51
C VAL A 122 -4.98 -3.70 -12.23
N ALA A 123 -4.40 -4.09 -11.08
CA ALA A 123 -4.65 -3.43 -9.80
C ALA A 123 -4.22 -1.94 -9.81
N ILE A 124 -3.03 -1.65 -10.33
CA ILE A 124 -2.47 -0.30 -10.48
C ILE A 124 -3.37 0.55 -11.39
N SER A 125 -3.76 0.01 -12.56
CA SER A 125 -4.61 0.69 -13.52
C SER A 125 -5.99 1.03 -12.93
N HIS A 126 -6.60 0.12 -12.19
CA HIS A 126 -7.88 0.39 -11.53
C HIS A 126 -7.72 1.43 -10.42
N ALA A 127 -6.67 1.34 -9.60
CA ALA A 127 -6.43 2.31 -8.53
C ALA A 127 -6.23 3.73 -9.09
N ARG A 128 -5.43 3.89 -10.16
CA ARG A 128 -5.21 5.19 -10.80
C ARG A 128 -6.48 5.76 -11.41
N ARG A 129 -7.26 4.95 -12.14
CA ARG A 129 -8.52 5.40 -12.76
C ARG A 129 -9.55 5.85 -11.72
N SER A 130 -9.52 5.25 -10.54
CA SER A 130 -10.40 5.62 -9.43
C SER A 130 -9.83 6.71 -8.51
N GLY A 131 -8.68 7.31 -8.83
CA GLY A 131 -8.07 8.39 -8.05
C GLY A 131 -7.32 7.95 -6.78
N PHE A 132 -7.12 6.66 -6.56
CA PHE A 132 -6.40 6.12 -5.39
C PHE A 132 -4.90 5.98 -5.67
N ALA A 133 -4.19 7.11 -5.79
CA ALA A 133 -2.76 7.15 -6.09
C ALA A 133 -1.91 6.35 -5.09
N HIS A 134 -2.27 6.37 -3.80
CA HIS A 134 -1.57 5.61 -2.76
C HIS A 134 -1.77 4.09 -2.86
N ASP A 135 -2.96 3.64 -3.27
CA ASP A 135 -3.20 2.21 -3.49
C ASP A 135 -2.47 1.73 -4.75
N ALA A 136 -2.40 2.58 -5.79
CA ALA A 136 -1.56 2.33 -6.96
C ALA A 136 -0.07 2.25 -6.59
N ALA A 137 0.40 3.13 -5.69
CA ALA A 137 1.77 3.12 -5.19
C ALA A 137 2.07 1.83 -4.42
N LEU A 138 1.17 1.40 -3.54
CA LEU A 138 1.30 0.16 -2.78
C LEU A 138 1.35 -1.07 -3.70
N ALA A 139 0.48 -1.12 -4.72
CA ALA A 139 0.48 -2.20 -5.70
C ALA A 139 1.79 -2.23 -6.51
N SER A 140 2.30 -1.06 -6.89
CA SER A 140 3.60 -0.92 -7.59
C SER A 140 4.76 -1.38 -6.70
N GLU A 141 4.80 -0.95 -5.44
CA GLU A 141 5.84 -1.36 -4.49
C GLU A 141 5.87 -2.88 -4.31
N ARG A 142 4.69 -3.50 -4.17
CA ARG A 142 4.55 -4.95 -4.01
C ARG A 142 4.94 -5.74 -5.27
N CYS A 143 4.62 -5.21 -6.45
CA CYS A 143 5.10 -5.76 -7.72
C CYS A 143 6.63 -5.69 -7.82
N GLY A 144 7.22 -4.54 -7.45
CA GLY A 144 8.67 -4.37 -7.39
C GLY A 144 9.33 -5.39 -6.46
N LYS A 145 8.81 -5.53 -5.23
CA LYS A 145 9.25 -6.53 -4.25
C LYS A 145 9.22 -7.96 -4.80
N PHE A 146 8.16 -8.33 -5.50
CA PHE A 146 8.04 -9.63 -6.16
C PHE A 146 9.14 -9.89 -7.19
N HIS A 147 9.52 -8.88 -7.99
CA HIS A 147 10.59 -9.00 -8.97
C HIS A 147 11.98 -9.02 -8.30
N VAL A 148 12.18 -8.28 -7.20
CA VAL A 148 13.39 -8.36 -6.38
C VAL A 148 13.61 -9.77 -5.86
N GLU A 149 12.58 -10.41 -5.29
CA GLU A 149 12.64 -11.80 -4.80
C GLU A 149 12.99 -12.82 -5.91
N ARG A 150 12.77 -12.46 -7.19
CA ARG A 150 13.08 -13.29 -8.36
C ARG A 150 14.40 -12.91 -9.06
N ASN A 151 15.16 -11.97 -8.51
CA ASN A 151 16.38 -11.43 -9.11
C ASN A 151 16.16 -10.79 -10.51
N ASP A 152 14.97 -10.24 -10.75
CA ASP A 152 14.64 -9.52 -11.99
C ASP A 152 14.79 -8.01 -11.75
N SER A 153 16.02 -7.53 -11.88
CA SER A 153 16.41 -6.16 -11.52
C SER A 153 15.72 -5.09 -12.37
N TYR A 154 15.48 -5.38 -13.66
CA TYR A 154 14.85 -4.43 -14.58
C TYR A 154 13.42 -4.10 -14.14
N TRP A 155 12.57 -5.12 -13.99
CA TRP A 155 11.18 -4.90 -13.58
C TRP A 155 11.08 -4.46 -12.13
N ALA A 156 11.96 -4.95 -11.25
CA ALA A 156 12.05 -4.46 -9.88
C ALA A 156 12.23 -2.93 -9.85
N GLN A 157 13.24 -2.42 -10.54
CA GLN A 157 13.55 -0.99 -10.54
C GLN A 157 12.41 -0.16 -11.15
N GLU A 158 11.82 -0.64 -12.25
CA GLU A 158 10.70 0.04 -12.91
C GLU A 158 9.51 0.24 -11.96
N TYR A 159 9.06 -0.83 -11.28
CA TYR A 159 7.93 -0.75 -10.36
C TYR A 159 8.24 0.01 -9.06
N ILE A 160 9.47 -0.07 -8.55
CA ILE A 160 9.88 0.69 -7.37
C ILE A 160 9.93 2.20 -7.69
N ASN A 161 10.47 2.60 -8.86
CA ASN A 161 10.46 4.00 -9.30
C ASN A 161 9.04 4.51 -9.53
N HIS A 162 8.17 3.66 -10.08
CA HIS A 162 6.75 3.99 -10.25
C HIS A 162 6.06 4.20 -8.90
N ALA A 163 6.27 3.29 -7.94
CA ALA A 163 5.75 3.42 -6.57
C ALA A 163 6.23 4.71 -5.91
N ARG A 164 7.52 5.03 -6.06
CA ARG A 164 8.13 6.26 -5.55
C ARG A 164 7.41 7.51 -6.06
N THR A 165 7.20 7.58 -7.38
CA THR A 165 6.53 8.71 -8.02
C THR A 165 5.12 8.90 -7.49
N LEU A 166 4.36 7.81 -7.38
CA LEU A 166 2.99 7.84 -6.84
C LEU A 166 2.95 8.23 -5.35
N TYR A 167 3.93 7.82 -4.55
CA TYR A 167 4.04 8.27 -3.16
C TYR A 167 4.43 9.74 -3.04
N VAL A 168 5.21 10.29 -3.97
CA VAL A 168 5.48 11.73 -4.06
C VAL A 168 4.21 12.49 -4.42
N GLU A 169 3.46 12.03 -5.43
CA GLU A 169 2.15 12.60 -5.80
C GLU A 169 1.18 12.63 -4.61
N TRP A 170 1.21 11.59 -3.76
CA TRP A 170 0.39 11.49 -2.56
C TRP A 170 0.98 12.19 -1.32
N ASN A 171 2.12 12.89 -1.44
CA ASN A 171 2.83 13.57 -0.35
C ASN A 171 3.28 12.67 0.82
N ALA A 172 3.55 11.38 0.57
CA ALA A 172 4.03 10.44 1.58
C ALA A 172 5.56 10.46 1.72
N THR A 173 6.11 11.60 2.12
CA THR A 173 7.57 11.84 2.21
C THR A 173 8.32 10.81 3.06
N ALA A 174 7.75 10.39 4.19
CA ALA A 174 8.35 9.37 5.06
C ALA A 174 8.47 8.01 4.35
N LYS A 175 7.46 7.64 3.55
CA LYS A 175 7.45 6.38 2.80
C LYS A 175 8.39 6.43 1.60
N VAL A 176 8.47 7.57 0.91
CA VAL A 176 9.46 7.80 -0.17
C VAL A 176 10.87 7.63 0.38
N ARG A 177 11.19 8.25 1.53
CA ARG A 177 12.50 8.10 2.18
C ARG A 177 12.79 6.65 2.55
N GLN A 178 11.81 5.92 3.08
CA GLN A 178 11.97 4.50 3.38
C GLN A 178 12.30 3.71 2.12
N LEU A 179 11.55 3.92 1.04
CA LEU A 179 11.73 3.24 -0.24
C LEU A 179 13.12 3.54 -0.83
N ASP A 180 13.54 4.81 -0.77
CA ASP A 180 14.86 5.26 -1.24
C ASP A 180 15.99 4.63 -0.42
N LEU A 181 15.82 4.40 0.88
CA LEU A 181 16.81 3.70 1.71
C LEU A 181 16.85 2.19 1.43
N GLU A 182 15.71 1.58 1.12
CA GLU A 182 15.60 0.13 0.89
C GLU A 182 16.13 -0.27 -0.49
N TYR A 183 15.96 0.58 -1.51
CA TYR A 183 16.25 0.27 -2.91
C TYR A 183 17.30 1.18 -3.56
N ASN A 184 18.08 1.94 -2.78
CA ASN A 184 19.13 2.79 -3.34
C ASN A 184 20.19 1.94 -4.06
N PRO A 185 20.51 2.22 -5.34
CA PRO A 185 21.65 1.60 -6.00
C PRO A 185 23.00 1.91 -5.33
N THR A 186 23.10 2.96 -4.49
CA THR A 186 24.37 3.35 -3.85
C THR A 186 24.63 2.72 -2.47
N THR A 187 23.70 1.94 -1.91
CA THR A 187 23.99 1.13 -0.72
C THR A 187 24.62 -0.19 -1.18
N PRO A 188 25.90 -0.45 -0.91
CA PRO A 188 26.45 -1.77 -1.16
C PRO A 188 25.72 -2.75 -0.25
N SER A 189 24.79 -3.50 -0.83
CA SER A 189 24.25 -4.73 -0.26
C SER A 189 25.44 -5.55 0.26
N GLY A 190 25.36 -5.94 1.54
CA GLY A 190 26.48 -6.39 2.36
C GLY A 190 27.45 -7.32 1.63
N ARG A 191 28.58 -6.76 1.20
CA ARG A 191 29.81 -7.54 1.05
C ARG A 191 30.31 -7.79 2.46
N SER A 192 30.32 -9.06 2.84
CA SER A 192 30.90 -9.60 4.06
C SER A 192 32.20 -8.88 4.41
N ALA A 193 32.17 -8.04 5.45
CA ALA A 193 33.34 -7.34 5.95
C ALA A 193 34.09 -8.25 6.92
N LEU A 194 34.79 -9.24 6.37
CA LEU A 194 35.87 -9.98 7.03
C LEU A 194 36.95 -10.28 5.99
N SER A 195 37.79 -9.29 5.71
CA SER A 195 39.22 -9.53 5.61
C SER A 195 40.00 -8.24 5.89
N THR A 196 40.76 -8.32 6.96
CA THR A 196 41.86 -7.45 7.38
C THR A 196 42.82 -7.13 6.24
N GLY A 197 43.27 -5.88 6.12
CA GLY A 197 44.35 -5.53 5.21
C GLY A 197 44.71 -4.05 5.24
N SER A 198 45.52 -3.65 6.22
CA SER A 198 46.25 -2.38 6.28
C SER A 198 46.94 -2.01 4.96
N ARG A 199 46.68 -0.79 4.44
CA ARG A 199 47.76 0.16 4.10
C ARG A 199 47.28 1.59 3.82
N ARG A 200 48.14 2.53 4.23
CA ARG A 200 47.97 3.99 4.26
C ARG A 200 48.26 4.68 2.91
N SER A 201 47.59 5.84 2.77
CA SER A 201 48.06 7.17 2.35
C SER A 201 48.15 7.60 0.88
N SER A 202 47.88 8.92 0.74
CA SER A 202 48.13 9.85 -0.37
C SER A 202 47.00 9.90 -1.41
N GLY A 203 46.20 10.96 -1.60
CA GLY A 203 46.36 12.37 -1.30
C GLY A 203 46.35 13.14 -2.62
N TYR A 204 45.19 13.63 -3.09
CA TYR A 204 45.11 14.68 -4.12
C TYR A 204 43.74 15.37 -4.09
N LEU A 205 43.75 16.69 -3.86
CA LEU A 205 42.61 17.61 -3.93
C LEU A 205 42.63 18.37 -5.26
N LYS A 206 41.46 18.49 -5.89
CA LYS A 206 40.98 19.58 -6.79
C LYS A 206 39.54 19.21 -7.17
N GLY A 207 38.47 19.99 -7.02
CA GLY A 207 38.32 21.42 -6.84
C GLY A 207 37.54 22.01 -8.02
N ARG A 208 36.21 22.17 -7.89
CA ARG A 208 35.27 23.10 -8.59
C ARG A 208 33.86 22.47 -8.62
N SER A 209 32.73 23.18 -8.64
CA SER A 209 32.26 24.47 -8.12
C SER A 209 30.72 24.43 -8.28
N ARG A 210 30.03 25.20 -7.44
CA ARG A 210 28.57 25.29 -7.22
C ARG A 210 27.70 25.52 -8.47
N SER A 211 26.47 25.03 -8.38
CA SER A 211 25.28 25.86 -8.59
C SER A 211 24.12 25.36 -7.70
N ASN A 212 23.78 26.15 -6.69
CA ASN A 212 22.57 26.03 -5.89
C ASN A 212 21.38 26.57 -6.71
N SER A 213 20.29 25.81 -6.78
CA SER A 213 18.96 26.33 -7.11
C SER A 213 17.97 25.84 -6.06
N THR A 214 18.09 26.39 -4.87
CA THR A 214 16.99 26.53 -3.91
C THR A 214 16.20 27.79 -4.31
N LEU A 215 14.91 27.85 -3.93
CA LEU A 215 13.85 28.80 -4.36
C LEU A 215 13.05 28.19 -5.53
N GLN A 216 12.01 27.38 -5.31
CA GLN A 216 10.74 27.78 -4.69
C GLN A 216 10.19 26.66 -3.78
N ILE A 217 10.30 26.81 -2.46
CA ILE A 217 9.71 25.88 -1.46
C ILE A 217 8.67 26.59 -0.56
N GLU A 218 8.37 27.87 -0.80
CA GLU A 218 7.52 28.64 0.14
C GLU A 218 6.03 28.74 -0.19
N GLU A 219 5.52 28.21 -1.31
CA GLU A 219 4.08 28.33 -1.64
C GLU A 219 3.19 27.12 -1.27
N VAL A 220 3.74 26.00 -0.80
CA VAL A 220 2.92 24.80 -0.48
C VAL A 220 2.55 24.73 1.02
N ARG A 221 2.98 25.68 1.86
CA ARG A 221 2.79 25.64 3.32
C ARG A 221 1.36 25.90 3.81
N ASN A 222 0.44 26.35 2.96
CA ASN A 222 -0.90 26.77 3.39
C ASN A 222 -2.07 25.97 2.78
N ALA A 223 -1.86 24.78 2.23
CA ALA A 223 -2.97 23.92 1.83
C ALA A 223 -3.53 23.16 3.05
N PRO A 224 -4.80 23.41 3.48
CA PRO A 224 -5.38 22.67 4.59
C PRO A 224 -5.54 21.20 4.20
N ILE A 225 -5.22 20.31 5.14
CA ILE A 225 -5.53 18.87 5.06
C ILE A 225 -7.05 18.73 5.02
N LEU A 226 -7.64 18.76 3.83
CA LEU A 226 -9.05 18.46 3.65
C LEU A 226 -9.17 16.98 3.30
N CYS A 227 -9.57 16.20 4.29
CA CYS A 227 -10.26 14.94 4.07
C CYS A 227 -11.44 15.20 3.12
N MET A 228 -11.30 14.84 1.84
CA MET A 228 -12.44 14.87 0.92
C MET A 228 -13.33 13.66 1.24
N ALA A 229 -14.41 13.94 1.95
CA ALA A 229 -15.63 13.14 1.84
C ALA A 229 -16.13 13.22 0.39
N PRO A 230 -16.75 12.16 -0.17
CA PRO A 230 -17.38 12.25 -1.47
C PRO A 230 -18.50 13.30 -1.41
N SER A 231 -18.45 14.26 -2.33
CA SER A 231 -19.49 15.26 -2.55
C SER A 231 -20.83 14.56 -2.80
N GLN A 232 -21.81 14.81 -1.92
CA GLN A 232 -23.19 14.59 -2.28
C GLN A 232 -23.64 15.72 -3.22
N GLY A 233 -24.06 15.33 -4.41
CA GLY A 233 -24.60 16.13 -5.51
C GLY A 233 -24.46 15.24 -6.75
N ASP A 234 -25.47 14.56 -7.26
CA ASP A 234 -26.79 15.08 -7.59
C ASP A 234 -27.93 14.13 -7.20
N LEU A 235 -28.82 14.62 -6.34
CA LEU A 235 -30.21 14.16 -6.23
C LEU A 235 -31.10 15.28 -6.78
N VAL A 236 -31.31 15.34 -8.10
CA VAL A 236 -32.53 15.93 -8.69
C VAL A 236 -32.86 15.24 -10.02
N GLY A 237 -33.99 14.52 -10.02
CA GLY A 237 -34.91 14.55 -11.16
C GLY A 237 -34.78 13.45 -12.21
N ARG A 238 -35.36 12.27 -11.94
CA ARG A 238 -36.38 11.67 -12.82
C ARG A 238 -37.39 10.92 -11.98
N GLY A 239 -38.58 11.51 -11.84
CA GLY A 239 -39.74 10.80 -11.34
C GLY A 239 -40.16 9.72 -12.33
N VAL A 240 -40.38 8.51 -11.83
CA VAL A 240 -41.33 7.57 -12.42
C VAL A 240 -42.12 6.99 -11.25
N ALA A 241 -43.43 7.12 -11.38
CA ALA A 241 -44.44 6.92 -10.36
C ALA A 241 -44.43 5.51 -9.75
N ALA A 242 -44.68 5.49 -8.43
CA ALA A 242 -45.23 4.34 -7.75
C ALA A 242 -46.56 3.93 -8.39
N ARG A 243 -46.76 2.63 -8.60
CA ARG A 243 -48.09 2.01 -8.62
C ARG A 243 -48.12 0.79 -7.70
N PRO A 244 -49.28 0.51 -7.08
CA PRO A 244 -49.37 -0.26 -5.85
C PRO A 244 -49.51 -1.76 -6.10
N ALA A 245 -49.25 -2.52 -5.04
CA ALA A 245 -49.65 -3.90 -4.90
C ALA A 245 -51.18 -4.06 -5.01
N CYS A 246 -51.62 -5.06 -5.76
CA CYS A 246 -52.86 -5.83 -5.59
C CYS A 246 -52.80 -7.05 -6.53
N GLY A 247 -53.11 -8.24 -6.00
CA GLY A 247 -53.18 -9.51 -6.71
C GLY A 247 -52.63 -10.66 -5.89
#